data_AF-A0A382SX84-F1
#
_entry.id   AF-A0A382SX84-F1
#
_cell.length_a   1.000
_cell.length_b   1.000
_cell.length_c   1.000
_cell.angle_alpha   90.00
_cell.angle_beta   90.00
_cell.angle_gamma   90.00
#
_symmetry.space_group_name_H-M   'P 1'
#
loop_
_entity.id
_entity.type
_entity.pdbx_description
1 polymer ?
#
loop_
_entity_poly.entity_id
_entity_poly.type
_entity_poly.pdbx_seq_one_letter_code
_entity_poly.pdbx_strand_id
1 'polypeptide(L)'
;MKPFTRVATALLVGLLSLPPSGEAGLREVIVSHTDEKGVLQLYRMKEDGTGSRQLTYSKHGCRMPSCSPDGKKLAYVEQVDHSLAIRVSDPDGQNVRTLIKEGMNLIPSWLPDSEQLVWMKVKPQPKQDPARNAQIHVVNVRTGKARRLFTDKEQLKHSNAMPVVSPTGDRIAFVSNRSGEMRVWVSALDGSDAKLVSEPEKDYHDEIKAPFEQKVPAWSPDGKWIAHWEGVEMIHMSQFTGVPNPRRDQMIAG
;
A
#
# COMPACT_ATOMS: atom_id res chain seq x y z
N MET A 1 40.70 1.78 -6.68
CA MET A 1 39.47 1.05 -6.32
C MET A 1 39.44 0.89 -4.80
N LYS A 2 38.44 1.47 -4.14
CA LYS A 2 38.13 1.31 -2.71
C LYS A 2 36.64 0.95 -2.62
N PRO A 3 36.20 0.06 -1.72
CA PRO A 3 34.79 -0.32 -1.61
C PRO A 3 34.01 0.75 -0.85
N PHE A 4 32.78 1.02 -1.28
CA PHE A 4 31.81 1.84 -0.58
C PHE A 4 31.07 0.99 0.46
N THR A 5 31.19 1.37 1.73
CA THR A 5 30.40 0.85 2.85
C THR A 5 29.02 1.51 2.82
N ARG A 6 27.93 0.73 2.80
CA ARG A 6 26.57 1.25 2.99
C ARG A 6 26.30 1.39 4.48
N VAL A 7 25.94 2.59 4.93
CA VAL A 7 25.44 2.86 6.27
C VAL A 7 23.93 2.63 6.26
N ALA A 8 23.44 1.75 7.13
CA ALA A 8 22.02 1.60 7.43
C ALA A 8 21.73 2.36 8.73
N THR A 9 20.80 3.32 8.68
CA THR A 9 20.32 4.03 9.86
C THR A 9 19.06 3.34 10.36
N ALA A 10 19.11 2.76 11.56
CA ALA A 10 17.95 2.28 12.30
C ALA A 10 17.71 3.21 13.49
N LEU A 11 16.45 3.61 13.72
CA LEU A 11 16.04 4.32 14.93
C LEU A 11 15.09 3.41 15.72
N LEU A 12 15.43 3.12 16.98
CA LEU A 12 14.65 2.30 17.90
C LEU A 12 14.59 2.99 19.27
N VAL A 13 13.39 3.25 19.81
CA VAL A 13 13.10 3.60 21.22
C VAL A 13 11.65 3.16 21.51
N GLY A 14 11.24 2.46 22.58
CA GLY A 14 11.93 1.88 23.74
C GLY A 14 10.99 0.94 24.54
N LEU A 15 11.63 -0.06 25.16
CA LEU A 15 11.33 -0.93 26.32
C LEU A 15 9.87 -1.21 26.79
N LEU A 16 9.45 -2.46 26.59
CA LEU A 16 8.69 -3.27 27.56
C LEU A 16 9.41 -4.62 27.70
N SER A 17 9.47 -5.14 28.94
CA SER A 17 10.34 -6.25 29.39
C SER A 17 10.36 -7.48 28.46
N LEU A 18 11.56 -7.90 28.07
CA LEU A 18 11.81 -9.10 27.27
C LEU A 18 11.61 -10.38 28.11
N PRO A 19 10.93 -11.42 27.59
CA PRO A 19 11.09 -12.78 28.10
C PRO A 19 12.52 -13.29 27.82
N PRO A 20 13.02 -14.30 28.56
CA PRO A 20 14.36 -14.81 28.38
C PRO A 20 14.56 -15.38 26.96
N SER A 21 15.76 -15.14 26.45
CA SER A 21 16.28 -15.46 25.12
C SER A 21 16.01 -16.89 24.67
N GLY A 22 15.06 -17.05 23.74
CA GLY A 22 15.18 -17.98 22.64
C GLY A 22 15.27 -17.15 21.36
N GLU A 23 16.19 -17.47 20.45
CA GLU A 23 16.35 -16.76 19.17
C GLU A 23 14.97 -16.46 18.56
N ALA A 24 14.62 -15.18 18.46
CA ALA A 24 13.47 -14.80 17.67
C ALA A 24 13.80 -15.19 16.23
N GLY A 25 13.27 -16.34 15.78
CA GLY A 25 13.49 -16.83 14.43
C GLY A 25 13.14 -15.74 13.44
N LEU A 26 13.99 -15.57 12.42
CA LEU A 26 13.79 -14.58 11.37
C LEU A 26 12.39 -14.69 10.77
N ARG A 27 11.74 -13.54 10.56
CA ARG A 27 10.42 -13.50 9.92
C ARG A 27 10.53 -13.96 8.48
N GLU A 28 9.49 -14.62 7.99
CA GLU A 28 9.35 -14.89 6.56
C GLU A 28 8.58 -13.76 5.88
N VAL A 29 9.06 -13.37 4.70
CA VAL A 29 8.48 -12.32 3.86
C VAL A 29 8.19 -12.87 2.47
N ILE A 30 7.18 -12.31 1.81
CA ILE A 30 6.92 -12.55 0.39
C ILE A 30 7.18 -11.24 -0.36
N VAL A 31 8.05 -11.28 -1.36
CA VAL A 31 8.46 -10.09 -2.13
C VAL A 31 8.33 -10.33 -3.62
N SER A 32 8.32 -9.24 -4.38
CA SER A 32 8.57 -9.28 -5.82
C SER A 32 10.07 -9.21 -6.08
N HIS A 33 10.62 -10.16 -6.83
CA HIS A 33 12.04 -10.20 -7.20
C HIS A 33 12.18 -10.71 -8.64
N THR A 34 13.19 -10.23 -9.35
CA THR A 34 13.43 -10.60 -10.75
C THR A 34 14.12 -11.96 -10.83
N ASP A 35 13.58 -12.88 -11.62
CA ASP A 35 14.21 -14.19 -11.85
C ASP A 35 15.42 -14.09 -12.81
N GLU A 36 16.10 -15.21 -13.04
CA GLU A 36 17.28 -15.30 -13.92
C GLU A 36 17.00 -14.87 -15.37
N LYS A 37 15.73 -14.81 -15.79
CA LYS A 37 15.30 -14.41 -17.13
C LYS A 37 14.91 -12.94 -17.21
N GLY A 38 15.06 -12.18 -16.12
CA GLY A 38 14.67 -10.78 -16.08
C GLY A 38 13.17 -10.57 -15.83
N VAL A 39 12.42 -11.59 -15.42
CA VAL A 39 10.96 -11.49 -15.20
C VAL A 39 10.67 -11.37 -13.71
N LEU A 40 9.83 -10.40 -13.32
CA LEU A 40 9.38 -10.27 -11.93
C LEU A 40 8.56 -11.48 -11.52
N GLN A 41 8.93 -12.11 -10.40
CA GLN A 41 8.21 -13.22 -9.78
C GLN A 41 8.04 -12.95 -8.28
N LEU A 42 7.23 -13.76 -7.62
CA LEU A 42 7.11 -13.73 -6.17
C LEU A 42 8.04 -14.77 -5.55
N TYR A 43 8.70 -14.37 -4.47
CA TYR A 43 9.59 -15.21 -3.68
C TYR A 43 9.20 -15.13 -2.22
N ARG A 44 9.26 -16.27 -1.53
CA ARG A 44 9.24 -16.37 -0.07
C ARG A 44 10.67 -16.53 0.42
N MET A 45 11.06 -15.77 1.43
CA MET A 45 12.37 -15.88 2.06
C MET A 45 12.32 -15.37 3.49
N LYS A 46 13.39 -15.60 4.25
CA LYS A 46 13.59 -14.93 5.54
C LYS A 46 13.91 -13.45 5.32
N GLU A 47 13.66 -12.62 6.32
CA GLU A 47 13.88 -11.17 6.25
C GLU A 47 15.34 -10.76 6.02
N ASP A 48 16.30 -11.65 6.30
CA ASP A 48 17.73 -11.49 5.97
C ASP A 48 18.08 -11.89 4.52
N GLY A 49 17.10 -12.36 3.75
CA GLY A 49 17.26 -12.83 2.38
C GLY A 49 17.58 -14.32 2.21
N THR A 50 17.81 -15.05 3.31
CA THR A 50 18.14 -16.48 3.25
C THR A 50 16.90 -17.35 3.05
N GLY A 51 17.10 -18.60 2.61
CA GLY A 51 15.99 -19.55 2.40
C GLY A 51 15.04 -19.16 1.26
N SER A 52 15.53 -18.43 0.26
CA SER A 52 14.72 -17.96 -0.86
C SER A 52 14.12 -19.11 -1.67
N ARG A 53 12.81 -19.03 -1.89
CA ARG A 53 12.01 -19.96 -2.69
C ARG A 53 11.06 -19.18 -3.58
N GLN A 54 11.11 -19.48 -4.88
CA GLN A 54 10.19 -18.92 -5.86
C GLN A 54 8.78 -19.51 -5.69
N LEU A 55 7.75 -18.66 -5.74
CA LEU A 55 6.34 -19.03 -5.61
C LEU A 55 5.58 -18.97 -6.94
N THR A 56 6.00 -18.10 -7.87
CA THR A 56 5.31 -17.92 -9.16
C THR A 56 6.25 -18.12 -10.33
N TYR A 57 5.69 -18.56 -11.46
CA TYR A 57 6.43 -18.87 -12.69
C TYR A 57 5.71 -18.27 -13.92
N SER A 58 5.37 -16.99 -13.86
CA SER A 58 4.64 -16.31 -14.94
C SER A 58 5.57 -15.94 -16.10
N LYS A 59 5.06 -15.98 -17.34
CA LYS A 59 5.81 -15.55 -18.53
C LYS A 59 6.02 -14.02 -18.59
N HIS A 60 5.07 -13.26 -18.02
CA HIS A 60 5.05 -11.79 -18.11
C HIS A 60 5.24 -11.10 -16.76
N GLY A 61 5.10 -11.88 -15.68
CA GLY A 61 5.56 -11.51 -14.36
C GLY A 61 4.45 -11.24 -13.34
N CYS A 62 4.81 -11.45 -12.08
CA CYS A 62 3.97 -11.26 -10.91
C CYS A 62 4.59 -10.20 -9.99
N ARG A 63 3.74 -9.38 -9.36
CA ARG A 63 4.17 -8.28 -8.49
C ARG A 63 3.13 -7.95 -7.41
N MET A 64 3.53 -7.13 -6.45
CA MET A 64 2.66 -6.57 -5.40
C MET A 64 1.97 -7.67 -4.58
N PRO A 65 2.73 -8.57 -3.91
CA PRO A 65 2.16 -9.59 -3.05
C PRO A 65 1.45 -8.97 -1.84
N SER A 66 0.34 -9.58 -1.42
CA SER A 66 -0.39 -9.23 -0.21
C SER A 66 -0.92 -10.49 0.46
N CYS A 67 -0.40 -10.79 1.65
CA CYS A 67 -0.87 -11.91 2.47
C CYS A 67 -2.16 -11.55 3.20
N SER A 68 -3.11 -12.48 3.28
CA SER A 68 -4.27 -12.31 4.15
C SER A 68 -3.84 -12.25 5.62
N PRO A 69 -4.56 -11.50 6.47
CA PRO A 69 -4.26 -11.41 7.91
C PRO A 69 -4.23 -12.76 8.63
N ASP A 70 -5.08 -13.70 8.21
CA ASP A 70 -5.09 -15.08 8.74
C ASP A 70 -3.94 -15.96 8.22
N GLY A 71 -3.10 -15.43 7.33
CA GLY A 71 -1.94 -16.11 6.75
C GLY A 71 -2.28 -17.24 5.77
N LYS A 72 -3.55 -17.41 5.36
CA LYS A 72 -4.00 -18.54 4.53
C LYS A 72 -4.05 -18.25 3.04
N LYS A 73 -3.91 -17.00 2.62
CA LYS A 73 -4.05 -16.60 1.22
C LYS A 73 -2.99 -15.58 0.83
N LEU A 74 -2.61 -15.65 -0.44
CA LEU A 74 -1.75 -14.67 -1.09
C LEU A 74 -2.52 -14.08 -2.27
N ALA A 75 -2.72 -12.76 -2.26
CA ALA A 75 -3.18 -12.00 -3.40
C ALA A 75 -1.99 -11.35 -4.10
N TYR A 76 -2.02 -11.27 -5.42
CA TYR A 76 -0.96 -10.62 -6.20
C TYR A 76 -1.44 -10.19 -7.57
N VAL A 77 -0.65 -9.33 -8.21
CA VAL A 77 -0.90 -8.88 -9.58
C VAL A 77 -0.07 -9.72 -10.54
N GLU A 78 -0.72 -10.29 -11.55
CA GLU A 78 -0.05 -10.94 -12.67
C GLU A 78 -0.32 -10.16 -13.96
N GLN A 79 0.71 -9.99 -14.78
CA GLN A 79 0.54 -9.48 -16.13
C GLN A 79 0.03 -10.59 -17.06
N VAL A 80 -1.14 -10.36 -17.66
CA VAL A 80 -1.77 -11.29 -18.61
C VAL A 80 -2.17 -10.49 -19.84
N ASP A 81 -1.48 -10.71 -20.96
CA ASP A 81 -1.60 -9.93 -22.19
C ASP A 81 -1.47 -8.42 -21.91
N HIS A 82 -2.55 -7.66 -22.13
CA HIS A 82 -2.65 -6.23 -21.89
C HIS A 82 -3.32 -5.87 -20.55
N SER A 83 -3.58 -6.86 -19.69
CA SER A 83 -4.22 -6.68 -18.39
C SER A 83 -3.26 -6.93 -17.23
N LEU A 84 -3.57 -6.30 -16.09
CA LEU A 84 -2.99 -6.63 -14.80
C LEU A 84 -4.08 -7.31 -13.97
N ALA A 85 -4.07 -8.63 -13.99
CA ALA A 85 -5.05 -9.45 -13.31
C ALA A 85 -4.71 -9.58 -11.82
N ILE A 86 -5.73 -9.64 -10.96
CA ILE A 86 -5.55 -10.02 -9.56
C ILE A 86 -5.74 -11.53 -9.45
N ARG A 87 -4.71 -12.21 -8.98
CA ARG A 87 -4.70 -13.64 -8.65
C ARG A 87 -4.78 -13.81 -7.13
N VAL A 88 -5.34 -14.94 -6.72
CA VAL A 88 -5.32 -15.41 -5.33
C VAL A 88 -4.85 -16.87 -5.32
N SER A 89 -3.95 -17.20 -4.41
CA SER A 89 -3.38 -18.52 -4.20
C SER A 89 -3.27 -18.83 -2.71
N ASP A 90 -2.81 -20.03 -2.39
CA ASP A 90 -2.28 -20.35 -1.07
C ASP A 90 -0.91 -19.67 -0.86
N PRO A 91 -0.42 -19.54 0.39
CA PRO A 91 0.81 -18.82 0.71
C PRO A 91 2.09 -19.46 0.15
N ASP A 92 2.01 -20.72 -0.26
CA ASP A 92 3.09 -21.48 -0.90
C ASP A 92 3.04 -21.39 -2.44
N GLY A 93 2.10 -20.61 -3.00
CA GLY A 93 1.91 -20.42 -4.44
C GLY A 93 0.98 -21.44 -5.10
N GLN A 94 0.44 -22.42 -4.36
CA GLN A 94 -0.48 -23.42 -4.90
C GLN A 94 -1.92 -22.92 -5.00
N ASN A 95 -2.81 -23.70 -5.64
CA ASN A 95 -4.25 -23.43 -5.73
C ASN A 95 -4.60 -22.04 -6.31
N VAL A 96 -3.83 -21.60 -7.31
CA VAL A 96 -4.02 -20.31 -7.97
C VAL A 96 -5.37 -20.23 -8.67
N ARG A 97 -6.08 -19.12 -8.47
CA ARG A 97 -7.24 -18.73 -9.26
C ARG A 97 -7.24 -17.25 -9.59
N THR A 98 -7.91 -16.88 -10.68
CA THR A 98 -8.16 -15.47 -11.02
C THR A 98 -9.30 -14.92 -10.18
N LEU A 99 -9.06 -13.81 -9.49
CA LEU A 99 -10.11 -13.06 -8.81
C LEU A 99 -10.66 -11.94 -9.71
N ILE A 100 -9.77 -11.13 -10.28
CA ILE A 100 -10.12 -10.07 -11.24
C ILE A 100 -9.32 -10.29 -12.52
N LYS A 101 -10.01 -10.55 -13.63
CA LYS A 101 -9.36 -10.92 -14.89
C LYS A 101 -8.92 -9.72 -15.73
N GLU A 102 -9.75 -8.68 -15.78
CA GLU A 102 -9.63 -7.63 -16.79
C GLU A 102 -9.26 -6.27 -16.22
N GLY A 103 -8.61 -5.47 -17.06
CA GLY A 103 -8.22 -4.10 -16.78
C GLY A 103 -6.88 -3.99 -16.07
N MET A 104 -6.57 -2.78 -15.64
CA MET A 104 -5.30 -2.44 -14.99
C MET A 104 -5.53 -2.35 -13.49
N ASN A 105 -5.27 -3.45 -12.80
CA ASN A 105 -5.50 -3.59 -11.37
C ASN A 105 -4.16 -3.64 -10.62
N LEU A 106 -4.06 -2.85 -9.56
CA LEU A 106 -2.81 -2.60 -8.84
C LEU A 106 -3.10 -2.56 -7.33
N ILE A 107 -2.05 -2.79 -6.53
CA ILE A 107 -2.05 -2.63 -5.07
C ILE A 107 -3.24 -3.38 -4.42
N PRO A 108 -3.33 -4.72 -4.59
CA PRO A 108 -4.27 -5.51 -3.82
C PRO A 108 -3.90 -5.47 -2.34
N SER A 109 -4.87 -5.26 -1.46
CA SER A 109 -4.67 -5.28 -0.02
C SER A 109 -5.88 -5.91 0.69
N TRP A 110 -5.62 -6.79 1.65
CA TRP A 110 -6.66 -7.47 2.39
C TRP A 110 -7.29 -6.58 3.45
N LEU A 111 -8.58 -6.77 3.69
CA LEU A 111 -9.21 -6.31 4.91
C LEU A 111 -8.83 -7.25 6.07
N PRO A 112 -8.86 -6.77 7.33
CA PRO A 112 -8.61 -7.58 8.53
C PRO A 112 -9.46 -8.85 8.64
N ASP A 113 -10.63 -8.86 8.00
CA ASP A 113 -11.54 -10.02 7.96
C ASP A 113 -11.00 -11.23 7.16
N SER A 114 -9.92 -11.07 6.39
CA SER A 114 -9.37 -12.10 5.49
C SER A 114 -10.35 -12.63 4.42
N GLU A 115 -11.49 -11.95 4.23
CA GLU A 115 -12.52 -12.32 3.26
C GLU A 115 -12.62 -11.31 2.11
N GLN A 116 -12.26 -10.06 2.37
CA GLN A 116 -12.36 -8.97 1.42
C GLN A 116 -10.99 -8.43 1.03
N LEU A 117 -10.92 -7.95 -0.21
CA LEU A 117 -9.74 -7.31 -0.79
C LEU A 117 -10.14 -5.94 -1.34
N VAL A 118 -9.37 -4.92 -1.05
CA VAL A 118 -9.40 -3.66 -1.80
C VAL A 118 -8.31 -3.65 -2.86
N TRP A 119 -8.56 -2.94 -3.96
CA TRP A 119 -7.53 -2.70 -4.95
C TRP A 119 -7.74 -1.37 -5.67
N MET A 120 -6.67 -0.91 -6.30
CA MET A 120 -6.69 0.25 -7.19
C MET A 120 -6.90 -0.21 -8.63
N LYS A 121 -7.96 0.28 -9.27
CA LYS A 121 -8.21 0.11 -10.70
C LYS A 121 -7.88 1.40 -11.44
N VAL A 122 -6.99 1.33 -12.42
CA VAL A 122 -6.56 2.49 -13.20
C VAL A 122 -7.01 2.39 -14.65
N LYS A 123 -7.12 3.54 -15.31
CA LYS A 123 -7.29 3.64 -16.75
C LYS A 123 -6.13 4.47 -17.29
N PRO A 124 -5.00 3.82 -17.66
CA PRO A 124 -3.81 4.54 -18.09
C PRO A 124 -4.13 5.44 -19.27
N GLN A 125 -3.67 6.69 -19.21
CA GLN A 125 -3.74 7.63 -20.32
C GLN A 125 -2.32 8.07 -20.68
N PRO A 126 -2.00 8.23 -21.98
CA PRO A 126 -0.68 8.70 -22.39
C PRO A 126 -0.31 10.01 -21.69
N LYS A 127 0.92 10.10 -21.18
CA LYS A 127 1.48 11.29 -20.51
C LYS A 127 0.72 11.74 -19.26
N GLN A 128 -0.09 10.88 -18.64
CA GLN A 128 -0.73 11.16 -17.35
C GLN A 128 -0.19 10.21 -16.27
N ASP A 129 -0.11 10.73 -15.05
CA ASP A 129 0.13 9.93 -13.86
C ASP A 129 -0.91 8.81 -13.74
N PRO A 130 -0.52 7.53 -13.58
CA PRO A 130 -1.44 6.41 -13.38
C PRO A 130 -2.42 6.56 -12.20
N ALA A 131 -2.07 7.37 -11.19
CA ALA A 131 -2.95 7.69 -10.08
C ALA A 131 -4.12 8.60 -10.50
N ARG A 132 -3.98 9.35 -11.61
CA ARG A 132 -5.09 10.13 -12.18
C ARG A 132 -6.14 9.20 -12.76
N ASN A 133 -7.40 9.48 -12.44
CA ASN A 133 -8.56 8.65 -12.78
C ASN A 133 -8.55 7.26 -12.14
N ALA A 134 -7.71 7.03 -11.14
CA ALA A 134 -7.72 5.82 -10.35
C ALA A 134 -9.01 5.69 -9.52
N GLN A 135 -9.45 4.45 -9.35
CA GLN A 135 -10.63 4.09 -8.58
C GLN A 135 -10.25 3.05 -7.54
N ILE A 136 -10.80 3.17 -6.33
CA ILE A 136 -10.70 2.13 -5.32
C ILE A 136 -11.94 1.24 -5.43
N HIS A 137 -11.70 -0.06 -5.48
CA HIS A 137 -12.73 -1.09 -5.48
C HIS A 137 -12.52 -2.04 -4.30
N VAL A 138 -13.58 -2.73 -3.91
CA VAL A 138 -13.59 -3.77 -2.89
C VAL A 138 -14.29 -5.01 -3.44
N VAL A 139 -13.77 -6.20 -3.13
CA VAL A 139 -14.29 -7.48 -3.59
C VAL A 139 -14.33 -8.47 -2.43
N ASN A 140 -15.43 -9.20 -2.32
CA ASN A 140 -15.47 -10.40 -1.49
C ASN A 140 -14.79 -11.55 -2.25
N VAL A 141 -13.68 -12.03 -1.72
CA VAL A 141 -12.79 -12.97 -2.43
C VAL A 141 -13.47 -14.33 -2.63
N ARG A 142 -14.35 -14.75 -1.71
CA ARG A 142 -15.08 -16.02 -1.82
C ARG A 142 -16.11 -16.00 -2.95
N THR A 143 -16.90 -14.92 -3.04
CA THR A 143 -18.01 -14.81 -4.00
C THR A 143 -17.62 -14.17 -5.34
N GLY A 144 -16.50 -13.45 -5.38
CA GLY A 144 -16.09 -12.64 -6.53
C GLY A 144 -16.93 -11.37 -6.72
N LYS A 145 -17.87 -11.07 -5.81
CA LYS A 145 -18.70 -9.86 -5.91
C LYS A 145 -17.85 -8.62 -5.61
N ALA A 146 -17.69 -7.79 -6.63
CA ALA A 146 -16.90 -6.57 -6.63
C ALA A 146 -17.78 -5.32 -6.73
N ARG A 147 -17.37 -4.23 -6.08
CA ARG A 147 -17.97 -2.90 -6.23
C ARG A 147 -16.92 -1.80 -6.13
N ARG A 148 -17.24 -0.61 -6.64
CA ARG A 148 -16.51 0.61 -6.28
C ARG A 148 -16.70 0.90 -4.79
N LEU A 149 -15.64 1.38 -4.14
CA LEU A 149 -15.70 1.80 -2.75
C LEU A 149 -16.50 3.10 -2.62
N PHE A 150 -16.10 4.13 -3.35
CA PHE A 150 -16.80 5.41 -3.42
C PHE A 150 -17.92 5.35 -4.45
N THR A 151 -19.11 5.77 -4.05
CA THR A 151 -20.32 5.77 -4.90
C THR A 151 -21.02 7.12 -4.97
N ASP A 152 -20.70 8.04 -4.05
CA ASP A 152 -21.22 9.39 -4.07
C ASP A 152 -20.77 10.17 -5.33
N LYS A 153 -21.68 10.94 -5.93
CA LYS A 153 -21.44 11.63 -7.20
C LYS A 153 -20.35 12.69 -7.11
N GLU A 154 -20.22 13.36 -5.97
CA GLU A 154 -19.18 14.37 -5.77
C GLU A 154 -17.81 13.70 -5.61
N GLN A 155 -17.74 12.62 -4.84
CA GLN A 155 -16.49 11.86 -4.66
C GLN A 155 -15.97 11.23 -5.95
N LEU A 156 -16.87 10.85 -6.86
CA LEU A 156 -16.53 10.26 -8.16
C LEU A 156 -15.90 11.25 -9.15
N LYS A 157 -15.94 12.56 -8.90
CA LYS A 157 -15.25 13.59 -9.70
C LYS A 157 -13.73 13.57 -9.48
N HIS A 158 -13.28 12.91 -8.42
CA HIS A 158 -11.88 12.90 -8.00
C HIS A 158 -11.23 11.54 -8.20
N SER A 159 -9.91 11.55 -8.34
CA SER A 159 -9.09 10.35 -8.34
C SER A 159 -8.99 9.80 -6.93
N ASN A 160 -9.03 8.47 -6.80
CA ASN A 160 -8.86 7.79 -5.52
C ASN A 160 -7.88 6.64 -5.75
N ALA A 161 -6.68 6.77 -5.20
CA ALA A 161 -5.53 5.91 -5.48
C ALA A 161 -4.91 5.35 -4.21
N MET A 162 -4.07 4.32 -4.37
CA MET A 162 -3.20 3.77 -3.33
C MET A 162 -3.93 3.47 -1.99
N PRO A 163 -4.97 2.62 -2.02
CA PRO A 163 -5.76 2.29 -0.85
C PRO A 163 -4.97 1.49 0.18
N VAL A 164 -5.05 1.87 1.45
CA VAL A 164 -4.57 1.06 2.57
C VAL A 164 -5.62 1.03 3.68
N VAL A 165 -6.10 -0.17 4.01
CA VAL A 165 -7.11 -0.39 5.05
C VAL A 165 -6.46 -0.30 6.43
N SER A 166 -7.19 0.28 7.37
CA SER A 166 -6.82 0.31 8.79
C SER A 166 -6.77 -1.11 9.39
N PRO A 167 -5.92 -1.38 10.40
CA PRO A 167 -5.85 -2.68 11.07
C PRO A 167 -7.17 -3.11 11.73
N THR A 168 -8.01 -2.15 12.11
CA THR A 168 -9.36 -2.37 12.66
C THR A 168 -10.41 -2.67 11.60
N GLY A 169 -10.13 -2.38 10.33
CA GLY A 169 -10.98 -2.75 9.20
C GLY A 169 -12.21 -1.86 9.06
N ASP A 170 -12.22 -0.68 9.66
CA ASP A 170 -13.36 0.26 9.63
C ASP A 170 -13.05 1.55 8.88
N ARG A 171 -11.78 1.78 8.53
CA ARG A 171 -11.29 2.94 7.76
C ARG A 171 -10.36 2.54 6.62
N ILE A 172 -10.24 3.43 5.64
CA ILE A 172 -9.29 3.35 4.53
C ILE A 172 -8.55 4.68 4.37
N ALA A 173 -7.23 4.63 4.29
CA ALA A 173 -6.38 5.72 3.84
C ALA A 173 -6.17 5.61 2.32
N PHE A 174 -6.16 6.73 1.61
CA PHE A 174 -6.04 6.77 0.16
C PHE A 174 -5.51 8.14 -0.30
N VAL A 175 -5.01 8.18 -1.53
CA VAL A 175 -4.57 9.43 -2.17
C VAL A 175 -5.68 9.98 -3.05
N SER A 176 -6.00 11.27 -2.91
CA SER A 176 -7.04 11.93 -3.69
C SER A 176 -6.74 13.39 -4.01
N ASN A 177 -7.23 13.85 -5.16
CA ASN A 177 -7.12 15.24 -5.62
C ASN A 177 -8.34 16.10 -5.24
N ARG A 178 -9.09 15.71 -4.20
CA ARG A 178 -10.26 16.46 -3.69
C ARG A 178 -9.90 17.88 -3.24
N SER A 179 -8.69 18.09 -2.77
CA SER A 179 -8.13 19.38 -2.34
C SER A 179 -7.42 20.14 -3.47
N GLY A 180 -7.69 19.83 -4.74
CA GLY A 180 -6.98 20.40 -5.90
C GLY A 180 -5.72 19.64 -6.28
N GLU A 181 -4.91 19.23 -5.29
CA GLU A 181 -3.72 18.40 -5.45
C GLU A 181 -3.85 17.02 -4.81
N MET A 182 -3.06 16.05 -5.26
CA MET A 182 -3.03 14.69 -4.71
C MET A 182 -2.54 14.70 -3.25
N ARG A 183 -3.42 14.39 -2.30
CA ARG A 183 -3.15 14.37 -0.86
C ARG A 183 -3.68 13.10 -0.20
N VAL A 184 -3.26 12.84 1.04
CA VAL A 184 -3.72 11.69 1.82
C VAL A 184 -5.05 12.00 2.50
N TRP A 185 -6.05 11.19 2.23
CA TRP A 185 -7.38 11.24 2.81
C TRP A 185 -7.67 9.93 3.55
N VAL A 186 -8.57 10.00 4.53
CA VAL A 186 -9.12 8.83 5.21
C VAL A 186 -10.63 8.89 5.16
N SER A 187 -11.29 7.76 4.91
CA SER A 187 -12.75 7.62 4.93
C SER A 187 -13.16 6.32 5.61
N ALA A 188 -14.46 6.14 5.84
CA ALA A 188 -15.04 4.83 6.07
C ALA A 188 -14.95 3.93 4.82
N LEU A 189 -15.17 2.62 4.97
CA LEU A 189 -15.13 1.62 3.88
C LEU A 189 -16.32 1.66 2.91
N ASP A 190 -17.33 2.47 3.20
CA ASP A 190 -18.39 2.83 2.25
C ASP A 190 -18.09 4.15 1.51
N GLY A 191 -16.95 4.78 1.81
CA GLY A 191 -16.51 6.05 1.24
C GLY A 191 -17.02 7.29 1.99
N SER A 192 -17.89 7.15 2.99
CA SER A 192 -18.39 8.26 3.80
C SER A 192 -17.30 8.84 4.71
N ASP A 193 -17.56 10.02 5.27
CA ASP A 193 -16.68 10.71 6.23
C ASP A 193 -15.24 10.89 5.75
N ALA A 194 -15.06 11.15 4.46
CA ALA A 194 -13.75 11.38 3.91
C ALA A 194 -13.15 12.71 4.42
N LYS A 195 -11.99 12.62 5.08
CA LYS A 195 -11.26 13.75 5.68
C LYS A 195 -9.83 13.77 5.20
N LEU A 196 -9.29 14.98 4.99
CA LEU A 196 -7.89 15.22 4.70
C LEU A 196 -7.06 14.97 5.97
N VAL A 197 -5.91 14.28 5.84
CA VAL A 197 -5.05 13.91 6.99
C VAL A 197 -4.08 15.03 7.38
N SER A 198 -3.57 15.79 6.41
CA SER A 198 -2.73 16.98 6.61
C SER A 198 -3.01 18.01 5.50
N GLU A 199 -3.33 19.25 5.90
CA GLU A 199 -3.24 20.40 4.99
C GLU A 199 -1.77 20.85 4.95
N PRO A 200 -1.18 21.12 3.77
CA PRO A 200 0.19 21.61 3.74
C PRO A 200 0.30 22.98 4.42
N GLU A 201 1.41 23.23 5.11
CA GLU A 201 1.85 24.60 5.33
C GLU A 201 2.09 25.25 3.96
N LYS A 202 1.65 26.50 3.79
CA LYS A 202 1.62 27.22 2.49
C LYS A 202 3.00 27.46 1.86
N ASP A 203 4.10 27.08 2.51
CA ASP A 203 5.47 27.39 2.10
C ASP A 203 6.17 26.28 1.30
N TYR A 204 5.44 25.43 0.58
CA TYR A 204 6.05 24.49 -0.36
C TYR A 204 6.51 25.21 -1.65
N HIS A 205 7.83 25.40 -1.73
CA HIS A 205 8.62 26.02 -2.79
C HIS A 205 8.13 25.80 -4.23
N ASP A 206 7.91 26.91 -4.96
CA ASP A 206 7.72 26.98 -6.42
C ASP A 206 8.92 26.44 -7.23
N GLU A 207 10.04 26.11 -6.58
CA GLU A 207 11.31 25.74 -7.21
C GLU A 207 11.44 24.24 -7.51
N ILE A 208 10.81 23.36 -6.72
CA ILE A 208 10.95 21.92 -6.92
C ILE A 208 9.91 21.45 -7.94
N LYS A 209 10.21 21.67 -9.22
CA LYS A 209 9.53 21.04 -10.37
C LYS A 209 9.84 19.54 -10.45
N ALA A 210 9.80 18.82 -9.32
CA ALA A 210 10.00 17.38 -9.32
C ALA A 210 8.69 16.68 -9.71
N PRO A 211 8.74 15.68 -10.60
CA PRO A 211 7.58 14.86 -10.90
C PRO A 211 7.18 14.11 -9.63
N PHE A 212 5.97 14.39 -9.12
CA PHE A 212 5.40 13.84 -7.90
C PHE A 212 5.72 12.34 -7.71
N GLU A 213 6.54 12.02 -6.70
CA GLU A 213 6.84 10.64 -6.33
C GLU A 213 5.69 10.04 -5.49
N GLN A 214 5.54 8.72 -5.64
CA GLN A 214 4.31 7.97 -5.36
C GLN A 214 4.06 7.78 -3.86
N LYS A 215 2.92 8.32 -3.39
CA LYS A 215 2.53 8.46 -1.98
C LYS A 215 1.76 7.23 -1.48
N VAL A 216 2.42 6.23 -0.90
CA VAL A 216 1.69 5.10 -0.27
C VAL A 216 1.56 5.37 1.24
N PRO A 217 0.36 5.66 1.77
CA PRO A 217 0.17 5.79 3.20
C PRO A 217 0.29 4.43 3.89
N ALA A 218 0.83 4.37 5.10
CA ALA A 218 0.88 3.14 5.90
C ALA A 218 0.32 3.39 7.31
N TRP A 219 -0.57 2.54 7.78
CA TRP A 219 -1.11 2.63 9.14
C TRP A 219 -0.14 2.07 10.18
N SER A 220 -0.09 2.68 11.37
CA SER A 220 0.49 2.02 12.54
C SER A 220 -0.33 0.78 12.92
N PRO A 221 0.28 -0.24 13.57
CA PRO A 221 -0.43 -1.46 13.96
C PRO A 221 -1.66 -1.25 14.85
N ASP A 222 -1.67 -0.15 15.62
CA ASP A 222 -2.80 0.24 16.48
C ASP A 222 -3.86 1.10 15.77
N GLY A 223 -3.66 1.41 14.48
CA GLY A 223 -4.58 2.21 13.67
C GLY A 223 -4.63 3.70 14.01
N LYS A 224 -3.73 4.21 14.86
CA LYS A 224 -3.78 5.61 15.32
C LYS A 224 -2.96 6.59 14.48
N TRP A 225 -1.99 6.09 13.72
CA TRP A 225 -1.04 6.91 12.96
C TRP A 225 -1.00 6.49 11.50
N ILE A 226 -0.69 7.46 10.63
CA ILE A 226 -0.37 7.22 9.24
C ILE A 226 1.04 7.73 8.98
N ALA A 227 1.93 6.84 8.54
CA ALA A 227 3.20 7.20 7.93
C ALA A 227 2.97 7.51 6.45
N HIS A 228 3.50 8.64 5.98
CA HIS A 228 3.43 9.07 4.59
C HIS A 228 4.65 9.94 4.25
N TRP A 229 4.85 10.21 2.96
CA TRP A 229 5.98 11.00 2.47
C TRP A 229 5.47 12.32 1.87
N GLU A 230 6.11 13.44 2.23
CA GLU A 230 5.85 14.76 1.64
C GLU A 230 7.15 15.36 1.08
N GLY A 231 7.16 15.70 -0.22
CA GLY A 231 8.37 16.19 -0.89
C GLY A 231 9.35 15.09 -1.29
N VAL A 232 10.58 15.46 -1.65
CA VAL A 232 11.58 14.56 -2.24
C VAL A 232 12.30 13.71 -1.17
N GLU A 233 12.24 14.09 0.12
CA GLU A 233 13.08 13.43 1.15
C GLU A 233 12.46 13.28 2.56
N MET A 234 11.18 13.64 2.81
CA MET A 234 10.67 13.63 4.19
C MET A 234 9.62 12.55 4.47
N ILE A 235 9.92 11.70 5.46
CA ILE A 235 8.97 10.78 6.11
C ILE A 235 8.24 11.55 7.20
N HIS A 236 6.92 11.65 7.09
CA HIS A 236 6.04 12.23 8.10
C HIS A 236 5.21 11.14 8.79
N MET A 237 5.06 11.27 10.11
CA MET A 237 4.05 10.53 10.88
C MET A 237 2.98 11.50 11.37
N SER A 238 1.77 11.35 10.85
CA SER A 238 0.63 12.16 11.26
C SER A 238 -0.30 11.33 12.13
N GLN A 239 -0.64 11.85 13.31
CA GLN A 239 -1.72 11.27 14.12
C GLN A 239 -3.04 11.44 13.35
N PHE A 240 -3.80 10.37 13.18
CA PHE A 240 -5.14 10.44 12.62
C PHE A 240 -6.07 11.08 13.66
N THR A 241 -6.25 12.39 13.59
CA THR A 241 -6.99 13.17 14.62
C THR A 241 -8.34 13.67 14.15
N GLY A 242 -8.58 13.73 12.83
CA GLY A 242 -9.87 14.16 12.27
C GLY A 242 -10.32 15.57 12.65
N VAL A 243 -9.44 16.41 13.20
CA VAL A 243 -9.68 17.79 13.67
C VAL A 243 -8.43 18.65 13.41
N PRO A 244 -8.54 19.91 12.93
CA PRO A 244 -7.39 20.82 12.76
C PRO A 244 -6.82 21.28 14.12
N ASN A 245 -5.49 21.24 14.32
CA ASN A 245 -4.86 21.75 15.56
C ASN A 245 -3.48 22.42 15.34
N PRO A 246 -3.43 23.77 15.27
CA PRO A 246 -2.21 24.54 15.04
C PRO A 246 -1.24 24.66 16.24
N ARG A 247 -1.57 24.13 17.42
CA ARG A 247 -0.65 24.16 18.59
C ARG A 247 0.32 22.98 18.64
N ARG A 248 0.04 21.90 17.90
CA ARG A 248 0.81 20.67 17.96
C ARG A 248 2.21 20.81 17.37
N ASP A 249 2.38 21.62 16.33
CA ASP A 249 3.65 21.76 15.60
C ASP A 249 4.69 22.60 16.36
N GLN A 250 4.26 23.43 17.32
CA GLN A 250 5.18 24.14 18.22
C GLN A 250 5.80 23.21 19.29
N MET A 251 5.25 22.02 19.54
CA MET A 251 5.74 21.10 20.58
C MET A 251 6.71 20.02 20.05
N ILE A 252 7.00 20.00 18.75
CA ILE A 252 7.95 19.04 18.13
C ILE A 252 9.40 19.61 18.12
N ALA A 253 9.56 20.88 18.51
CA ALA A 253 10.87 21.53 18.69
C ALA A 253 11.44 21.44 20.12
N GLY A 254 11.04 20.40 20.89
CA GLY A 254 11.60 20.09 22.21
C GLY A 254 12.24 18.71 22.25
#